data_AF-A0A7J3I2H2-F1
#
_entry.id   AF-A0A7J3I2H2-F1
#
_cell.length_a   1.000
_cell.length_b   1.000
_cell.length_c   1.000
_cell.angle_alpha   90.00
_cell.angle_beta   90.00
_cell.angle_gamma   90.00
#
_symmetry.space_group_name_H-M   'P 1'
#
loop_
_entity.id
_entity.type
_entity.pdbx_description
1 polymer ?
#
loop_
_entity_poly.entity_id
_entity_poly.type
_entity_poly.pdbx_seq_one_letter_code
_entity_poly.pdbx_strand_id
1 'polypeptide(L)'
;MMAFDELRSEARRIGGASEKEQIEKLKPTIYEVDRAVAGILGLSEDVVKLLENRVDILVERRVAGAKEEKREHVRGEAEVKIKPPRRTRVKREAERAGRSLFEFT
;
A
#
# COMPACT_ATOMS: atom_id res chain seq x y z
N MET A 1 -2.74 -36.28 -4.04
CA MET A 1 -1.73 -35.55 -4.83
C MET A 1 -2.36 -34.54 -5.82
N MET A 2 -3.66 -34.24 -5.75
CA MET A 2 -4.37 -33.38 -6.74
C MET A 2 -4.35 -31.87 -6.44
N ALA A 3 -4.33 -31.44 -5.17
CA ALA A 3 -4.53 -30.03 -4.81
C ALA A 3 -3.44 -29.08 -5.34
N PHE A 4 -2.17 -29.52 -5.39
CA PHE A 4 -1.08 -28.73 -5.96
C PHE A 4 -1.20 -28.59 -7.48
N ASP A 5 -1.65 -29.62 -8.18
CA ASP A 5 -1.85 -29.58 -9.63
C ASP A 5 -3.01 -28.65 -10.00
N GLU A 6 -4.08 -28.67 -9.20
CA GLU A 6 -5.21 -27.76 -9.35
C GLU A 6 -4.81 -26.31 -9.08
N LEU A 7 -4.07 -26.04 -7.99
CA LEU A 7 -3.54 -24.71 -7.69
C LEU A 7 -2.68 -24.18 -8.84
N ARG A 8 -1.82 -25.03 -9.41
CA ARG A 8 -0.96 -24.67 -10.54
C ARG A 8 -1.77 -24.37 -11.80
N SER A 9 -2.80 -25.15 -12.08
CA SER A 9 -3.70 -24.96 -13.22
C SER A 9 -4.46 -23.64 -13.11
N GLU A 10 -5.05 -23.38 -11.94
CA GLU A 10 -5.75 -22.14 -11.62
C GLU A 10 -4.83 -20.93 -11.73
N ALA A 11 -3.64 -20.96 -11.10
CA ALA A 11 -2.69 -19.86 -11.15
C ALA A 11 -2.23 -19.53 -12.58
N ARG A 12 -2.02 -20.55 -13.42
CA ARG A 12 -1.67 -20.36 -14.84
C ARG A 12 -2.80 -19.73 -15.63
N ARG A 13 -4.04 -20.17 -15.40
CA ARG A 13 -5.22 -19.64 -16.09
C ARG A 13 -5.49 -18.19 -15.73
N ILE A 14 -5.29 -17.82 -14.46
CA ILE A 14 -5.46 -16.43 -14.01
C ILE A 14 -4.30 -15.52 -14.46
N GLY A 15 -3.19 -16.11 -14.91
CA GLY A 15 -2.01 -15.37 -15.37
C GLY A 15 -1.11 -14.86 -14.23
N GLY A 16 -1.28 -15.40 -13.03
CA GLY A 16 -0.57 -14.98 -11.82
C GLY A 16 -1.52 -14.55 -10.69
N ALA A 17 -0.93 -13.97 -9.62
CA ALA A 17 -1.63 -13.58 -8.40
C ALA A 17 -1.13 -12.20 -7.93
N SER A 18 -1.29 -11.20 -8.79
CA SER A 18 -0.81 -9.83 -8.53
C SER A 18 -1.93 -8.93 -8.01
N GLU A 19 -3.17 -9.24 -8.35
CA GLU A 19 -4.35 -8.49 -7.91
C GLU A 19 -5.09 -9.22 -6.79
N LYS A 20 -5.78 -8.44 -5.94
CA LYS A 20 -6.56 -8.98 -4.82
C LYS A 20 -7.53 -10.07 -5.27
N GLU A 21 -8.27 -9.83 -6.34
CA GLU A 21 -9.30 -10.74 -6.84
C GLU A 21 -8.72 -12.07 -7.31
N GLN A 22 -7.52 -12.06 -7.89
CA GLN A 22 -6.82 -13.27 -8.33
C GLN A 22 -6.39 -14.11 -7.12
N ILE A 23 -5.85 -13.44 -6.11
CA ILE A 23 -5.41 -14.05 -4.86
C ILE A 23 -6.60 -14.67 -4.12
N GLU A 24 -7.72 -13.96 -4.02
CA GLU A 24 -8.94 -14.48 -3.37
C GLU A 24 -9.49 -15.73 -4.08
N LYS A 25 -9.34 -15.85 -5.41
CA LYS A 25 -9.71 -17.06 -6.15
C LYS A 25 -8.80 -18.26 -5.83
N LEU A 26 -7.54 -18.02 -5.50
CA LEU A 26 -6.56 -19.06 -5.21
C LEU A 26 -6.59 -19.53 -3.75
N LYS A 27 -7.04 -18.66 -2.82
CA LYS A 27 -7.10 -18.95 -1.38
C LYS A 27 -7.75 -20.29 -1.01
N PRO A 28 -8.92 -20.68 -1.56
CA PRO A 28 -9.56 -21.93 -1.17
C PRO A 28 -8.67 -23.15 -1.42
N THR A 29 -8.01 -23.22 -2.59
CA THR A 29 -7.11 -24.30 -2.95
C THR A 29 -5.82 -24.26 -2.11
N ILE A 30 -5.32 -23.07 -1.78
CA ILE A 30 -4.17 -22.91 -0.88
C ILE A 30 -4.51 -23.46 0.52
N TYR A 31 -5.66 -23.12 1.08
CA TYR A 31 -6.07 -23.61 2.40
C TYR A 31 -6.30 -25.12 2.44
N GLU A 32 -6.73 -25.71 1.33
CA GLU A 32 -6.79 -27.17 1.21
C GLU A 32 -5.39 -27.80 1.30
N VAL A 33 -4.41 -27.22 0.61
CA VAL A 33 -3.01 -27.64 0.71
C VAL A 33 -2.48 -27.46 2.14
N ASP A 34 -2.73 -26.30 2.76
CA ASP A 34 -2.25 -25.99 4.10
C ASP A 34 -2.79 -26.97 5.15
N ARG A 35 -4.08 -27.33 5.07
CA ARG A 35 -4.68 -28.37 5.92
C ARG A 35 -4.06 -29.74 5.70
N ALA A 36 -3.81 -30.13 4.45
CA ALA A 36 -3.15 -31.40 4.15
C ALA A 36 -1.72 -31.45 4.71
N VAL A 37 -0.96 -30.36 4.56
CA VAL A 37 0.40 -30.23 5.12
C VAL A 37 0.36 -30.23 6.65
N ALA A 38 -0.58 -29.50 7.25
CA ALA A 38 -0.76 -29.46 8.70
C ALA A 38 -1.05 -30.84 9.28
N GLY A 39 -1.90 -31.63 8.61
CA GLY A 39 -2.18 -33.02 8.99
C GLY A 39 -0.93 -33.90 8.95
N ILE A 40 -0.06 -33.73 7.95
CA ILE A 40 1.22 -34.45 7.85
C ILE A 40 2.17 -34.04 8.98
N LEU A 41 2.20 -32.75 9.33
CA LEU A 41 3.07 -32.20 10.36
C LEU A 41 2.50 -32.33 11.79
N GLY A 42 1.28 -32.83 11.94
CA GLY A 42 0.60 -32.95 13.24
C GLY A 42 0.30 -31.60 13.90
N LEU A 43 0.11 -30.54 13.10
CA LEU A 43 -0.23 -29.21 13.62
C LEU A 43 -1.71 -29.15 14.02
N SER A 44 -2.00 -28.42 15.09
CA SER A 44 -3.39 -28.18 15.50
C SER A 44 -4.07 -27.17 14.59
N GLU A 45 -5.38 -27.29 14.44
CA GLU A 45 -6.21 -26.38 13.64
C GLU A 45 -6.05 -24.91 14.06
N ASP A 46 -5.85 -24.66 15.36
CA ASP A 46 -5.65 -23.30 15.89
C ASP A 46 -4.35 -22.66 15.38
N VAL A 47 -3.28 -23.46 15.25
CA VAL A 47 -2.00 -23.01 14.69
C VAL A 47 -2.14 -22.71 13.19
N VAL A 48 -2.88 -23.54 12.47
CA VAL A 48 -3.16 -23.34 11.03
C VAL A 48 -3.91 -22.03 10.83
N LYS A 49 -5.00 -21.80 11.58
CA LYS A 49 -5.77 -20.54 11.52
C LYS A 49 -4.93 -19.31 11.86
N LEU A 50 -4.03 -19.42 12.84
CA LEU A 50 -3.13 -18.33 13.19
C LEU A 50 -2.20 -17.98 12.02
N LEU A 51 -1.67 -19.00 11.33
CA LEU A 51 -0.81 -18.84 10.15
C LEU A 51 -1.59 -18.23 8.98
N GLU A 52 -2.78 -18.74 8.67
CA GLU A 52 -3.66 -18.22 7.61
C GLU A 52 -3.94 -16.73 7.82
N ASN A 53 -4.36 -16.32 9.02
CA ASN A 53 -4.58 -14.91 9.37
C ASN A 53 -3.32 -14.06 9.19
N ARG A 54 -2.14 -14.61 9.52
CA ARG A 54 -0.88 -13.87 9.37
C ARG A 54 -0.51 -13.70 7.90
N VAL A 55 -0.72 -14.73 7.09
CA VAL A 55 -0.52 -14.69 5.63
C VAL A 55 -1.45 -13.67 5.01
N ASP A 56 -2.72 -13.63 5.40
CA ASP A 56 -3.71 -12.66 4.91
C ASP A 56 -3.23 -11.22 5.11
N ILE A 57 -2.73 -10.88 6.30
CA ILE A 57 -2.17 -9.55 6.59
C ILE A 57 -0.98 -9.22 5.66
N LEU A 58 -0.10 -10.20 5.40
CA LEU A 58 1.07 -10.00 4.52
C LEU A 58 0.66 -9.80 3.07
N VAL A 59 -0.33 -10.57 2.62
CA VAL A 59 -0.91 -10.48 1.29
C VAL A 59 -1.58 -9.12 1.08
N GLU A 60 -2.39 -8.66 2.03
CA GLU A 60 -3.01 -7.33 1.97
C GLU A 60 -1.97 -6.22 1.87
N ARG A 61 -0.90 -6.28 2.66
CA ARG A 61 0.21 -5.31 2.59
C ARG A 61 0.87 -5.31 1.22
N ARG A 62 1.09 -6.49 0.63
CA ARG A 62 1.70 -6.63 -0.69
C ARG A 62 0.82 -6.03 -1.79
N VAL A 63 -0.47 -6.31 -1.76
CA VAL A 63 -1.42 -5.75 -2.74
C VAL A 63 -1.57 -4.24 -2.57
N ALA A 64 -1.57 -3.74 -1.33
CA ALA A 64 -1.61 -2.31 -1.05
C ALA A 64 -0.34 -1.59 -1.55
N GLY A 65 0.84 -2.14 -1.26
CA GLY A 65 2.12 -1.59 -1.74
C GLY A 65 2.27 -1.62 -3.26
N ALA A 66 1.83 -2.70 -3.91
CA ALA A 66 1.81 -2.80 -5.38
C ALA A 66 0.90 -1.76 -6.06
N LYS A 67 -0.14 -1.27 -5.35
CA LYS A 67 -0.96 -0.13 -5.81
C LYS A 67 -0.28 1.23 -5.60
N GLU A 68 0.59 1.36 -4.60
CA GLU A 68 1.29 2.62 -4.28
C GLU A 68 2.50 2.90 -5.18
N GLU A 69 3.09 1.88 -5.81
CA GLU A 69 4.26 2.03 -6.70
C GLU A 69 4.02 2.84 -7.98
N LYS A 70 2.78 3.24 -8.30
CA LYS A 70 2.48 4.25 -9.35
C LYS A 70 2.60 5.70 -8.88
N ARG A 71 3.59 6.02 -8.04
CA ARG A 71 4.09 7.39 -7.90
C ARG A 71 5.42 7.56 -8.63
N GLU A 72 5.47 7.14 -9.89
CA GLU A 72 6.47 7.66 -10.83
C GLU A 72 6.10 9.09 -11.24
N HIS A 73 6.42 10.02 -10.35
CA HIS A 73 6.84 11.36 -10.73
C HIS A 73 7.93 11.81 -9.77
N VAL A 74 9.10 11.19 -9.89
CA VAL A 74 10.36 11.86 -9.57
C VAL A 74 10.93 12.37 -10.90
N ARG A 75 10.23 13.33 -11.50
CA ARG A 75 10.89 14.29 -12.39
C ARG A 75 11.29 15.43 -11.46
N GLY A 76 12.60 15.68 -11.33
CA GLY A 76 13.06 16.93 -10.71
C GLY A 76 12.25 18.09 -11.29
N GLU A 77 11.89 19.04 -10.42
CA GLU A 77 10.91 20.12 -10.63
C GLU A 77 9.46 19.79 -10.25
N ALA A 78 9.24 19.26 -9.05
CA ALA A 78 8.09 19.73 -8.29
C ALA A 78 8.47 21.12 -7.76
N GLU A 79 8.02 22.19 -8.42
CA GLU A 79 7.88 23.48 -7.76
C GLU A 79 7.15 23.23 -6.45
N VAL A 80 7.87 23.25 -5.34
CA VAL A 80 7.26 23.22 -4.03
C VAL A 80 6.51 24.55 -3.92
N LYS A 81 5.23 24.56 -4.29
CA LYS A 81 4.33 25.65 -3.93
C LYS A 81 4.05 25.51 -2.43
N ILE A 82 5.10 25.77 -1.63
CA ILE A 82 4.98 26.13 -0.23
C ILE A 82 4.13 27.39 -0.27
N LYS A 83 2.82 27.27 0.00
CA LYS A 83 1.97 28.45 0.18
C LYS A 83 2.65 29.28 1.27
N PRO A 84 3.12 30.50 0.97
CA PRO A 84 3.73 31.32 2.00
C PRO A 84 2.67 31.58 3.07
N PRO A 85 3.04 31.59 4.36
CA PRO A 85 2.09 31.84 5.45
C PRO A 85 1.38 33.17 5.18
N ARG A 86 0.04 33.16 5.31
CA ARG A 86 -0.80 34.34 5.09
C ARG A 86 -0.28 35.47 5.98
N ARG A 87 0.31 36.51 5.37
CA ARG A 87 0.75 37.72 6.07
C ARG A 87 -0.49 38.36 6.73
N THR A 88 -0.55 38.31 8.06
CA THR A 88 -1.56 38.99 8.87
C THR A 88 -1.47 40.50 8.62
N ARG A 89 -2.62 41.17 8.53
CA ARG A 89 -2.82 42.57 8.09
C ARG A 89 -1.88 43.58 8.79
N VAL A 90 -1.50 43.30 10.04
CA VAL A 90 -0.58 44.11 10.86
C VAL A 90 0.79 44.33 10.20
N LYS A 91 1.32 43.35 9.46
CA LYS A 91 2.65 43.47 8.83
C LYS A 91 2.65 44.39 7.59
N ARG A 92 1.49 44.59 6.94
CA ARG A 92 1.35 45.49 5.78
C ARG A 92 1.30 46.96 6.17
N GLU A 93 0.80 47.28 7.36
CA GLU A 93 0.75 48.66 7.86
C GLU A 93 2.13 49.15 8.31
N ALA A 94 2.92 48.29 8.96
CA ALA A 94 4.31 48.59 9.32
C ALA A 94 5.20 48.83 8.07
N GLU A 95 5.02 48.05 6.99
CA GLU A 95 5.75 48.25 5.72
C GLU A 95 5.31 49.53 4.98
N ARG A 96 4.04 49.96 5.10
CA ARG A 96 3.57 51.24 4.54
C ARG A 96 4.07 52.45 5.32
N ALA A 97 4.04 52.39 6.65
CA ALA A 97 4.56 53.45 7.51
C ALA A 97 6.09 53.62 7.36
N GLY A 98 6.82 52.50 7.24
CA GLY A 98 8.26 52.52 7.02
C GLY A 98 8.65 53.16 5.68
N ARG A 99 7.92 52.89 4.59
CA ARG A 99 8.19 53.51 3.27
C ARG A 99 7.89 55.01 3.24
N SER A 100 6.85 55.45 3.94
CA SER A 100 6.50 56.88 4.04
C SER A 100 7.57 57.73 4.74
N LEU A 101 8.38 57.15 5.63
CA LEU A 101 9.46 57.89 6.31
C LEU A 101 10.69 58.14 5.42
N PHE A 102 10.87 57.35 4.36
CA PHE A 102 12.02 57.46 3.45
C PHE A 102 11.75 58.36 2.22
N GLU A 103 10.54 58.90 2.07
CA GLU A 103 10.19 59.77 0.94
C GLU A 103 10.22 61.27 1.26
N PHE A 104 10.65 61.66 2.47
CA PHE A 104 10.72 63.07 2.92
C PHE A 104 12.11 63.55 3.42
N THR A 105 13.20 62.88 3.03
CA THR A 105 14.59 63.34 3.25
C THR A 105 15.39 63.21 1.96
#